data_AF-A0A7W7I7C8-F1
#
_entry.id   AF-A0A7W7I7C8-F1
#
_cell.length_a   1.000
_cell.length_b   1.000
_cell.length_c   1.000
_cell.angle_alpha   90.00
_cell.angle_beta   90.00
_cell.angle_gamma   90.00
#
_symmetry.space_group_name_H-M   'P 1'
#
loop_
_entity.id
_entity.type
_entity.pdbx_description
1 polymer ?
#
loop_
_entity_poly.entity_id
_entity_poly.type
_entity_poly.pdbx_seq_one_letter_code
_entity_poly.pdbx_strand_id
1 'polypeptide(L)'
;MDEEEWSVPLRYKAPVPLRTSGDEWLNRVHQQIAELPGVTGVQMSREGTDTFRITPKDGQACTTSLMVTHARNGLPECAVAGTGERRPDQVQLWQRIVKEATRQLGASRDFQWHAVIGEHPEAFTSPPQVLSGTRRVGTIDLQPSGNAFMELTGPLAAFGTGQIARTFLVRVSGTASGYDLEAAKLAAEYDLNLLCSLLALVSGRLWISRWPLTMDPQASLGFPITPPGQDNVAEGGPYPAPKVVEIDRGFEEAWEALQADRGLADLVTAYRESLSLAQDRHPSYSLLAAVGIIEAFGEGAEASKCEKCENVPGAAARFRQALNRVVDEATARRLAKVYSQRSDTAHKAVLHGMEPHGGAMPTSRIYTASPNEQFTHTVRAMQQAAAKLLIAALGEARGGRAASNAEAKRRP
;
A
#
# COMPACT_ATOMS: atom_id res chain seq x y z
N MET A 1 10.19 -30.00 26.54
CA MET A 1 8.72 -30.10 26.47
C MET A 1 8.31 -30.56 27.83
N ASP A 2 7.87 -29.65 28.68
CA ASP A 2 7.25 -30.05 29.94
C ASP A 2 5.96 -30.77 29.56
N GLU A 3 5.81 -32.02 30.00
CA GLU A 3 4.65 -32.85 29.68
C GLU A 3 3.40 -32.20 30.27
N GLU A 4 2.46 -31.85 29.41
CA GLU A 4 1.14 -31.40 29.85
C GLU A 4 0.42 -32.55 30.53
N GLU A 5 0.10 -32.37 31.80
CA GLU A 5 -0.57 -33.41 32.58
C GLU A 5 -2.09 -33.37 32.38
N TRP A 6 -2.66 -32.21 32.06
CA TRP A 6 -4.10 -32.07 31.85
C TRP A 6 -4.51 -30.95 30.90
N SER A 7 -5.64 -31.16 30.22
CA SER A 7 -6.35 -30.13 29.46
C SER A 7 -7.86 -30.18 29.73
N VAL A 8 -8.50 -29.00 29.76
CA VAL A 8 -9.92 -28.85 30.06
C VAL A 8 -10.58 -27.94 29.04
N PRO A 9 -11.54 -28.42 28.24
CA PRO A 9 -12.29 -27.58 27.32
C PRO A 9 -13.02 -26.44 28.06
N LEU A 10 -12.94 -25.22 27.52
CA LEU A 10 -13.73 -24.10 28.02
C LEU A 10 -15.20 -24.30 27.63
N ARG A 11 -16.11 -24.13 28.59
CA ARG A 11 -17.56 -24.23 28.30
C ARG A 11 -18.08 -23.10 27.43
N TYR A 12 -17.39 -21.96 27.43
CA TYR A 12 -17.78 -20.80 26.63
C TYR A 12 -17.27 -20.99 25.20
N LYS A 13 -18.19 -21.11 24.25
CA LYS A 13 -17.88 -21.13 22.82
C LYS A 13 -17.86 -19.69 22.34
N ALA A 14 -16.68 -19.16 22.02
CA ALA A 14 -16.57 -17.80 21.51
C ALA A 14 -17.16 -17.75 20.09
N PRO A 15 -18.22 -16.98 19.82
CA PRO A 15 -18.82 -16.84 18.49
C PRO A 15 -17.96 -15.93 17.59
N VAL A 16 -16.68 -16.25 17.44
CA VAL A 16 -15.70 -15.44 16.71
C VAL A 16 -15.33 -16.17 15.41
N PRO A 17 -15.62 -15.60 14.24
CA PRO A 17 -15.13 -16.14 12.98
C PRO A 17 -13.62 -15.89 12.89
N LEU A 18 -12.80 -16.92 13.13
CA LEU A 18 -11.33 -16.76 13.22
C LEU A 18 -10.71 -16.21 11.93
N ARG A 19 -11.31 -16.51 10.78
CA ARG A 19 -10.80 -16.07 9.47
C ARG A 19 -10.89 -14.56 9.25
N THR A 20 -11.82 -13.87 9.92
CA THR A 20 -12.07 -12.44 9.69
C THR A 20 -11.77 -11.60 10.92
N SER A 21 -11.90 -12.19 12.12
CA SER A 21 -11.79 -11.47 13.40
C SER A 21 -10.85 -12.17 14.38
N GLY A 22 -10.13 -13.20 13.93
CA GLY A 22 -9.21 -13.99 14.77
C GLY A 22 -8.08 -13.13 15.33
N ASP A 23 -7.44 -12.31 14.50
CA ASP A 23 -6.31 -11.48 14.92
C ASP A 23 -6.73 -10.44 15.98
N GLU A 24 -7.86 -9.76 15.75
CA GLU A 24 -8.43 -8.84 16.74
C GLU A 24 -8.72 -9.57 18.04
N TRP A 25 -9.43 -10.70 17.99
CA TRP A 25 -9.80 -11.47 19.18
C TRP A 25 -8.57 -11.95 19.95
N LEU A 26 -7.55 -12.45 19.27
CA LEU A 26 -6.28 -12.88 19.88
C LEU A 26 -5.57 -11.71 20.56
N ASN A 27 -5.51 -10.55 19.91
CA ASN A 27 -4.96 -9.36 20.54
C ASN A 27 -5.78 -8.93 21.77
N ARG A 28 -7.12 -9.02 21.74
CA ARG A 28 -7.96 -8.78 22.93
C ARG A 28 -7.66 -9.77 24.05
N VAL A 29 -7.46 -11.04 23.74
CA VAL A 29 -7.02 -12.05 24.72
C VAL A 29 -5.67 -11.65 25.32
N HIS A 30 -4.70 -11.23 24.50
CA HIS A 30 -3.39 -10.78 24.98
C HIS A 30 -3.48 -9.55 25.89
N GLN A 31 -4.31 -8.56 25.54
CA GLN A 31 -4.56 -7.37 26.37
C GLN A 31 -5.13 -7.77 27.74
N GLN A 32 -6.13 -8.65 27.76
CA GLN A 32 -6.73 -9.15 29.00
C GLN A 32 -5.75 -9.97 29.86
N ILE A 33 -4.80 -10.70 29.25
CA ILE A 33 -3.72 -11.38 29.97
C ILE A 33 -2.72 -10.36 30.55
N ALA A 34 -2.35 -9.34 29.79
CA ALA A 34 -1.39 -8.32 30.22
C ALA A 34 -1.91 -7.45 31.39
N GLU A 35 -3.23 -7.38 31.58
CA GLU A 35 -3.87 -6.74 32.73
C GLU A 35 -3.77 -7.58 34.02
N LEU A 36 -3.31 -8.83 33.96
CA LEU A 36 -3.17 -9.68 35.14
C LEU A 36 -1.94 -9.30 35.99
N PRO A 37 -2.05 -9.32 37.33
CA PRO A 37 -0.93 -9.01 38.21
C PRO A 37 0.28 -9.93 37.99
N GLY A 38 1.46 -9.32 37.85
CA GLY A 38 2.74 -10.02 37.73
C GLY A 38 3.05 -10.56 36.33
N VAL A 39 2.16 -10.41 35.34
CA VAL A 39 2.44 -10.82 33.97
C VAL A 39 3.32 -9.77 33.28
N THR A 40 4.45 -10.21 32.73
CA THR A 40 5.42 -9.34 32.02
C THR A 40 5.24 -9.39 30.50
N GLY A 41 4.49 -10.37 30.00
CA GLY A 41 4.22 -10.53 28.59
C GLY A 41 3.42 -11.79 28.28
N VAL A 42 3.17 -12.03 27.01
CA VAL A 42 2.45 -13.20 26.51
C VAL A 42 3.32 -13.91 25.49
N GLN A 43 3.42 -15.24 25.60
CA GLN A 43 4.06 -16.08 24.60
C GLN A 43 2.98 -16.84 23.82
N MET A 44 3.10 -16.83 22.49
CA MET A 44 2.28 -17.67 21.62
C MET A 44 3.18 -18.67 20.91
N SER A 45 2.81 -19.94 20.94
CA SER A 45 3.49 -21.02 20.22
C SER A 45 2.50 -21.81 19.38
N ARG A 46 2.93 -22.26 18.21
CA ARG A 46 2.11 -23.09 17.33
C ARG A 46 2.32 -24.57 17.68
N GLU A 47 1.22 -25.31 17.85
CA GLU A 47 1.20 -26.73 18.21
C GLU A 47 0.50 -27.54 17.12
N GLY A 48 1.16 -27.67 15.97
CA GLY A 48 0.60 -28.33 14.79
C GLY A 48 0.02 -27.35 13.78
N THR A 49 -0.83 -27.85 12.88
CA THR A 49 -1.36 -27.04 11.77
C THR A 49 -2.38 -26.02 12.23
N ASP A 50 -3.26 -26.39 13.16
CA ASP A 50 -4.49 -25.65 13.45
C ASP A 50 -4.65 -25.27 14.93
N THR A 51 -3.63 -25.52 15.75
CA THR A 51 -3.67 -25.24 17.20
C THR A 51 -2.55 -24.28 17.59
N PHE A 52 -2.89 -23.33 18.43
CA PHE A 52 -1.95 -22.38 19.03
C PHE A 52 -2.11 -22.40 20.55
N ARG A 53 -0.99 -22.28 21.26
CA ARG A 53 -0.92 -22.14 22.71
C ARG A 53 -0.55 -20.72 23.07
N ILE A 54 -1.27 -20.14 24.03
CA ILE A 54 -1.03 -18.82 24.59
C ILE A 54 -0.69 -18.98 26.06
N THR A 55 0.50 -18.53 26.46
CA THR A 55 1.04 -18.69 27.82
C THR A 55 1.47 -17.33 28.38
N PRO A 56 0.94 -16.90 29.54
CA PRO A 56 1.44 -15.72 30.24
C PRO A 56 2.89 -15.92 30.70
N LYS A 57 3.74 -14.90 30.58
CA LYS A 57 5.11 -14.92 31.12
C LYS A 57 5.14 -14.36 32.54
N ASP A 58 5.91 -15.03 33.41
CA ASP A 58 6.20 -14.64 34.81
C ASP A 58 4.97 -14.40 35.71
N GLY A 59 3.78 -14.83 35.28
CA GLY A 59 2.53 -14.56 35.95
C GLY A 59 2.32 -15.42 37.18
N GLN A 60 2.45 -14.84 38.38
CA GLN A 60 2.02 -15.50 39.63
C GLN A 60 0.51 -15.77 39.64
N ALA A 61 -0.28 -14.91 39.00
CA ALA A 61 -1.73 -15.02 38.92
C ALA A 61 -2.21 -16.11 37.95
N CYS A 62 -1.42 -16.47 36.93
CA CYS A 62 -1.81 -17.44 35.91
C CYS A 62 -0.63 -18.30 35.46
N THR A 63 -0.61 -19.56 35.89
CA THR A 63 0.44 -20.55 35.55
C THR A 63 -0.02 -21.54 34.48
N THR A 64 -1.21 -21.34 33.91
CA THR A 64 -1.81 -22.20 32.90
C THR A 64 -1.81 -21.51 31.53
N SER A 65 -1.98 -22.30 30.47
CA SER A 65 -2.02 -21.84 29.09
C SER A 65 -3.42 -21.99 28.49
N LEU A 66 -3.75 -21.15 27.52
CA LEU A 66 -4.91 -21.30 26.65
C LEU A 66 -4.50 -21.97 25.35
N MET A 67 -5.09 -23.11 25.06
CA MET A 67 -5.05 -23.74 23.74
C MET A 67 -6.22 -23.25 22.91
N VAL A 68 -5.94 -22.82 21.68
CA VAL A 68 -6.93 -22.38 20.70
C VAL A 68 -6.77 -23.23 19.44
N THR A 69 -7.79 -24.02 19.15
CA THR A 69 -7.86 -24.87 17.95
C THR A 69 -8.82 -24.27 16.94
N HIS A 70 -8.40 -24.14 15.69
CA HIS A 70 -9.26 -23.73 14.59
C HIS A 70 -10.16 -24.90 14.19
N ALA A 71 -11.41 -24.86 14.62
CA ALA A 71 -12.37 -25.91 14.29
C ALA A 71 -12.89 -25.78 12.85
N ARG A 72 -13.35 -26.89 12.27
CA ARG A 72 -13.88 -26.94 10.89
C ARG A 72 -15.09 -26.05 10.65
N ASN A 73 -15.80 -25.67 11.72
CA ASN A 73 -16.94 -24.75 11.66
C ASN A 73 -16.51 -23.26 11.59
N GLY A 74 -15.20 -22.97 11.57
CA GLY A 74 -14.65 -21.61 11.50
C GLY A 74 -14.66 -20.85 12.84
N LEU A 75 -15.10 -21.48 13.93
CA LEU A 75 -15.09 -20.92 15.28
C LEU A 75 -13.90 -21.49 16.08
N PRO A 76 -13.37 -20.76 17.08
CA PRO A 76 -12.33 -21.30 17.95
C PRO A 76 -12.91 -22.34 18.92
N GLU A 77 -12.20 -23.45 19.06
CA GLU A 77 -12.33 -24.35 20.21
C GLU A 77 -11.22 -24.03 21.21
N CYS A 78 -11.60 -23.68 22.43
CA CYS A 78 -10.65 -23.27 23.45
C CYS A 78 -10.56 -24.30 24.57
N ALA A 79 -9.35 -24.60 25.04
CA ALA A 79 -9.10 -25.42 26.21
C ALA A 79 -8.02 -24.79 27.09
N VAL A 80 -8.08 -25.04 28.39
CA VAL A 80 -7.03 -24.63 29.34
C VAL A 80 -6.14 -25.82 29.60
N ALA A 81 -4.85 -25.65 29.42
CA ALA A 81 -3.83 -26.66 29.68
C ALA A 81 -2.93 -26.21 30.83
N GLY A 82 -2.48 -27.17 31.64
CA GLY A 82 -1.59 -26.92 32.76
C GLY A 82 -0.82 -28.15 33.19
N THR A 83 0.14 -27.94 34.08
CA THR A 83 0.91 -28.98 34.76
C THR A 83 0.48 -29.08 36.23
N GLY A 84 0.68 -30.22 36.86
CA GLY A 84 0.32 -30.46 38.26
C GLY A 84 -1.18 -30.64 38.49
N GLU A 85 -1.63 -30.30 39.69
CA GLU A 85 -3.04 -30.43 40.05
C GLU A 85 -3.92 -29.45 39.25
N ARG A 86 -5.06 -29.94 38.77
CA ARG A 86 -6.04 -29.13 38.07
C ARG A 86 -6.59 -28.04 38.99
N ARG A 87 -6.51 -26.79 38.52
CA ARG A 87 -6.93 -25.59 39.26
C ARG A 87 -8.21 -24.96 38.66
N PRO A 88 -9.40 -25.13 39.28
CA PRO A 88 -10.65 -24.60 38.74
C PRO A 88 -10.70 -23.06 38.63
N ASP A 89 -10.03 -22.35 39.53
CA ASP A 89 -9.86 -20.90 39.51
C ASP A 89 -9.18 -20.42 38.22
N GLN A 90 -8.17 -21.15 37.75
CA GLN A 90 -7.46 -20.86 36.50
C GLN A 90 -8.35 -21.08 35.27
N VAL A 91 -9.14 -22.15 35.27
CA VAL A 91 -10.11 -22.40 34.19
C VAL A 91 -11.15 -21.28 34.13
N GLN A 92 -11.66 -20.83 35.27
CA GLN A 92 -12.60 -19.71 35.34
C GLN A 92 -11.97 -18.38 34.91
N LEU A 93 -10.69 -18.15 35.26
CA LEU A 93 -9.94 -16.99 34.81
C LEU A 93 -9.88 -16.91 33.28
N TRP A 94 -9.45 -17.98 32.63
CA TRP A 94 -9.43 -18.06 31.16
C TRP A 94 -10.81 -17.90 30.52
N GLN A 95 -11.84 -18.46 31.15
CA GLN A 95 -13.22 -18.27 30.72
C GLN A 95 -13.65 -16.81 30.73
N ARG A 96 -13.25 -16.05 31.76
CA ARG A 96 -13.50 -14.60 31.84
C ARG A 96 -12.72 -13.83 30.79
N ILE A 97 -11.41 -14.12 30.66
CA ILE A 97 -10.53 -13.50 29.65
C ILE A 97 -11.11 -13.67 28.24
N VAL A 98 -11.43 -14.90 27.86
CA VAL A 98 -11.99 -15.20 26.53
C VAL A 98 -13.33 -14.50 26.32
N LYS A 99 -14.22 -14.53 27.32
CA LYS A 99 -15.54 -13.88 27.23
C LYS A 99 -15.41 -12.36 27.07
N GLU A 100 -14.51 -11.75 27.82
CA GLU A 100 -14.25 -10.32 27.77
C GLU A 100 -13.59 -9.91 26.45
N ALA A 101 -12.61 -10.68 25.99
CA ALA A 101 -12.00 -10.49 24.68
C ALA A 101 -13.02 -10.55 23.54
N THR A 102 -13.97 -11.50 23.60
CA THR A 102 -15.07 -11.55 22.63
C THR A 102 -16.02 -10.36 22.74
N ARG A 103 -16.29 -9.85 23.95
CA ARG A 103 -17.15 -8.68 24.17
C ARG A 103 -16.57 -7.40 23.57
N GLN A 104 -15.24 -7.30 23.54
CA GLN A 104 -14.53 -6.13 23.02
C GLN A 104 -14.31 -6.15 21.49
N LEU A 105 -14.81 -7.17 20.79
CA LEU A 105 -14.70 -7.25 19.34
C LEU A 105 -15.46 -6.11 18.66
N GLY A 106 -14.83 -5.54 17.63
CA GLY A 106 -15.34 -4.37 16.89
C GLY A 106 -15.09 -3.05 17.60
N ALA A 107 -14.58 -3.05 18.84
CA ALA A 107 -14.14 -1.81 19.47
C ALA A 107 -12.89 -1.30 18.74
N SER A 108 -12.92 -0.05 18.28
CA SER A 108 -11.77 0.61 17.69
C SER A 108 -11.38 1.82 18.53
N ARG A 109 -10.11 2.21 18.42
CA ARG A 109 -9.61 3.48 18.93
C ARG A 109 -8.88 4.20 17.81
N ASP A 110 -8.93 5.51 17.85
CA ASP A 110 -8.23 6.36 16.89
C ASP A 110 -6.81 6.62 17.37
N PHE A 111 -5.88 6.57 16.44
CA PHE A 111 -4.50 6.91 16.67
C PHE A 111 -4.08 7.99 15.68
N GLN A 112 -3.38 8.99 16.20
CA GLN A 112 -2.74 10.00 15.38
C GLN A 112 -1.49 9.40 14.74
N TRP A 113 -1.23 9.79 13.50
CA TRP A 113 -0.04 9.41 12.78
C TRP A 113 0.52 10.56 11.97
N HIS A 114 1.83 10.51 11.73
CA HIS A 114 2.55 11.53 10.98
C HIS A 114 3.55 10.86 10.01
N ALA A 115 3.77 11.49 8.86
CA ALA A 115 4.83 11.12 7.93
C ALA A 115 5.31 12.35 7.15
N VAL A 116 6.38 12.18 6.37
CA VAL A 116 6.81 13.17 5.38
C VAL A 116 6.83 12.48 4.03
N ILE A 117 6.17 13.08 3.04
CA ILE A 117 6.17 12.62 1.65
C ILE A 117 6.82 13.66 0.75
N GLY A 118 7.15 13.26 -0.46
CA GLY A 118 7.67 14.16 -1.47
C GLY A 118 7.82 13.45 -2.81
N GLU A 119 8.10 14.26 -3.83
CA GLU A 119 8.48 13.76 -5.14
C GLU A 119 9.75 12.90 -5.05
N HIS A 120 9.83 11.85 -5.86
CA HIS A 120 11.05 11.06 -6.02
C HIS A 120 12.18 11.95 -6.59
N PRO A 121 13.38 11.95 -5.99
CA PRO A 121 14.36 13.00 -6.27
C PRO A 121 15.10 12.80 -7.60
N GLU A 122 15.04 11.60 -8.17
CA GLU A 122 15.57 11.33 -9.52
C GLU A 122 14.67 11.82 -10.68
N ALA A 123 13.60 12.57 -10.40
CA ALA A 123 12.76 13.22 -11.43
C ALA A 123 13.42 14.47 -12.08
N PHE A 124 14.75 14.49 -12.17
CA PHE A 124 15.58 15.68 -12.42
C PHE A 124 15.37 16.38 -13.78
N THR A 125 14.75 15.71 -14.76
CA THR A 125 14.54 16.28 -16.11
C THR A 125 13.42 17.32 -16.19
N SER A 126 12.84 17.68 -15.04
CA SER A 126 11.51 18.24 -14.97
C SER A 126 11.44 19.20 -13.75
N PRO A 127 10.78 20.37 -13.84
CA PRO A 127 10.74 21.32 -12.73
C PRO A 127 10.16 20.69 -11.47
N PRO A 128 10.71 20.91 -10.26
CA PRO A 128 10.23 20.25 -9.04
C PRO A 128 8.76 20.57 -8.77
N GLN A 129 8.02 19.64 -8.17
CA GLN A 129 6.61 19.85 -7.85
C GLN A 129 6.42 20.38 -6.43
N VAL A 130 5.48 21.30 -6.25
CA VAL A 130 5.08 21.86 -4.94
C VAL A 130 3.56 21.84 -4.81
N LEU A 131 3.01 21.48 -3.65
CA LEU A 131 1.58 21.61 -3.42
C LEU A 131 1.20 23.09 -3.25
N SER A 132 0.05 23.48 -3.80
CA SER A 132 -0.46 24.86 -3.76
C SER A 132 -0.63 25.47 -2.36
N GLY A 133 -0.75 24.65 -1.31
CA GLY A 133 -0.85 25.10 0.08
C GLY A 133 -1.32 23.99 1.02
N THR A 134 -1.57 24.35 2.28
CA THR A 134 -2.14 23.42 3.26
C THR A 134 -3.55 23.00 2.85
N ARG A 135 -3.82 21.70 2.89
CA ARG A 135 -5.09 21.10 2.48
C ARG A 135 -5.41 19.88 3.34
N ARG A 136 -6.67 19.48 3.36
CA ARG A 136 -7.12 18.24 3.99
C ARG A 136 -7.76 17.35 2.93
N VAL A 137 -7.41 16.07 2.91
CA VAL A 137 -8.00 15.06 2.04
C VAL A 137 -8.47 13.90 2.92
N GLY A 138 -9.78 13.71 3.03
CA GLY A 138 -10.35 12.80 4.02
C GLY A 138 -9.95 13.19 5.45
N THR A 139 -9.32 12.27 6.18
CA THR A 139 -8.78 12.49 7.52
C THR A 139 -7.32 12.97 7.53
N ILE A 140 -6.71 13.20 6.36
CA ILE A 140 -5.29 13.51 6.22
C ILE A 140 -5.08 14.99 5.96
N ASP A 141 -4.34 15.65 6.84
CA ASP A 141 -3.84 17.00 6.67
C ASP A 141 -2.49 16.97 5.92
N LEU A 142 -2.39 17.77 4.86
CA LEU A 142 -1.19 17.99 4.05
C LEU A 142 -0.66 19.39 4.30
N GLN A 143 0.61 19.49 4.67
CA GLN A 143 1.30 20.76 4.87
C GLN A 143 2.59 20.80 4.03
N PRO A 144 2.59 21.49 2.88
CA PRO A 144 3.80 21.62 2.07
C PRO A 144 4.88 22.45 2.80
N SER A 145 6.14 22.11 2.53
CA SER A 145 7.28 22.90 2.96
C SER A 145 7.33 24.22 2.17
N GLY A 146 7.58 25.32 2.87
CA GLY A 146 7.81 26.62 2.21
C GLY A 146 9.16 26.70 1.49
N ASN A 147 10.10 25.84 1.87
CA ASN A 147 11.45 25.77 1.31
C ASN A 147 11.63 24.45 0.57
N ALA A 148 12.53 24.45 -0.41
CA ALA A 148 12.91 23.22 -1.07
C ALA A 148 13.90 22.42 -0.21
N PHE A 149 13.74 21.12 -0.25
CA PHE A 149 14.69 20.15 0.27
C PHE A 149 15.70 19.80 -0.81
N MET A 150 16.98 19.87 -0.46
CA MET A 150 18.09 19.57 -1.36
C MET A 150 18.73 18.26 -0.91
N GLU A 151 18.96 17.35 -1.86
CA GLU A 151 19.57 16.06 -1.57
C GLU A 151 20.44 15.59 -2.73
N LEU A 152 21.41 14.73 -2.44
CA LEU A 152 22.24 14.12 -3.46
C LEU A 152 21.56 12.85 -3.98
N THR A 153 21.41 12.75 -5.28
CA THR A 153 20.85 11.60 -5.99
C THR A 153 21.85 10.99 -6.95
N GLY A 154 21.51 9.79 -7.43
CA GLY A 154 22.35 8.99 -8.33
C GLY A 154 23.13 7.90 -7.60
N PRO A 155 23.72 6.95 -8.35
CA PRO A 155 24.41 5.82 -7.77
C PRO A 155 25.67 6.29 -7.02
N LEU A 156 25.71 6.04 -5.72
CA LEU A 156 26.87 6.32 -4.84
C LEU A 156 28.18 5.69 -5.36
N ALA A 157 28.09 4.66 -6.19
CA ALA A 157 29.22 3.91 -6.73
C ALA A 157 29.96 4.59 -7.90
N ALA A 158 29.41 5.64 -8.51
CA ALA A 158 30.06 6.34 -9.62
C ALA A 158 30.68 7.66 -9.14
N PHE A 159 31.98 7.60 -8.82
CA PHE A 159 32.80 8.76 -8.45
C PHE A 159 32.56 9.94 -9.42
N GLY A 160 31.96 11.02 -8.93
CA GLY A 160 31.77 12.27 -9.67
C GLY A 160 30.43 12.46 -10.39
N THR A 161 29.44 11.57 -10.25
CA THR A 161 28.14 11.69 -10.95
C THR A 161 26.94 12.00 -10.06
N GLY A 162 27.17 12.33 -8.78
CA GLY A 162 26.10 12.75 -7.88
C GLY A 162 25.39 13.98 -8.43
N GLN A 163 24.07 13.90 -8.55
CA GLN A 163 23.22 15.02 -8.92
C GLN A 163 22.60 15.61 -7.67
N ILE A 164 22.40 16.92 -7.64
CA ILE A 164 21.62 17.54 -6.56
C ILE A 164 20.17 17.62 -7.03
N ALA A 165 19.30 16.90 -6.36
CA ALA A 165 17.87 17.00 -6.56
C ALA A 165 17.29 18.06 -5.62
N ARG A 166 16.28 18.76 -6.14
CA ARG A 166 15.48 19.71 -5.40
C ARG A 166 14.06 19.17 -5.34
N THR A 167 13.54 18.94 -4.15
CA THR A 167 12.16 18.47 -3.93
C THR A 167 11.45 19.39 -2.95
N PHE A 168 10.12 19.41 -2.96
CA PHE A 168 9.34 20.10 -1.92
C PHE A 168 8.61 19.04 -1.11
N LEU A 169 8.93 19.01 0.18
CA LEU A 169 8.40 18.00 1.08
C LEU A 169 7.01 18.40 1.55
N VAL A 170 6.22 17.41 1.91
CA VAL A 170 4.89 17.61 2.46
C VAL A 170 4.82 16.82 3.75
N ARG A 171 4.62 17.54 4.87
CA ARG A 171 4.28 16.89 6.12
C ARG A 171 2.83 16.44 6.02
N VAL A 172 2.60 15.17 6.29
CA VAL A 172 1.25 14.59 6.33
C VAL A 172 0.95 14.09 7.72
N SER A 173 -0.28 14.30 8.16
CA SER A 173 -0.77 13.81 9.44
C SER A 173 -2.22 13.42 9.33
N GLY A 174 -2.64 12.41 10.07
CA GLY A 174 -4.03 11.98 10.07
C GLY A 174 -4.36 11.08 11.24
N THR A 175 -5.56 10.52 11.19
CA THR A 175 -6.04 9.54 12.16
C THR A 175 -6.32 8.22 11.47
N ALA A 176 -5.92 7.13 12.12
CA ALA A 176 -6.29 5.79 11.71
C ALA A 176 -6.94 5.05 12.90
N SER A 177 -8.03 4.36 12.63
CA SER A 177 -8.74 3.57 13.62
C SER A 177 -8.25 2.13 13.62
N GLY A 178 -8.03 1.55 14.78
CA GLY A 178 -7.65 0.14 14.92
C GLY A 178 -7.99 -0.40 16.30
N TYR A 179 -8.10 -1.72 16.44
CA TYR A 179 -8.28 -2.36 17.74
C TYR A 179 -7.00 -2.26 18.60
N ASP A 180 -5.84 -2.14 17.97
CA ASP A 180 -4.55 -1.84 18.56
C ASP A 180 -3.70 -0.93 17.67
N LEU A 181 -2.45 -0.68 18.10
CA LEU A 181 -1.53 0.23 17.43
C LEU A 181 -1.07 -0.32 16.07
N GLU A 182 -0.84 -1.62 15.96
CA GLU A 182 -0.35 -2.25 14.73
C GLU A 182 -1.44 -2.28 13.65
N ALA A 183 -2.68 -2.61 14.02
CA ALA A 183 -3.82 -2.55 13.11
C ALA A 183 -4.06 -1.12 12.61
N ALA A 184 -3.98 -0.12 13.50
CA ALA A 184 -4.09 1.29 13.11
C ALA A 184 -2.92 1.74 12.24
N LYS A 185 -1.70 1.26 12.51
CA LYS A 185 -0.52 1.54 11.68
C LYS A 185 -0.67 0.97 10.28
N LEU A 186 -1.13 -0.27 10.11
CA LEU A 186 -1.40 -0.86 8.80
C LEU A 186 -2.46 -0.06 8.01
N ALA A 187 -3.52 0.39 8.68
CA ALA A 187 -4.52 1.27 8.06
C ALA A 187 -3.91 2.62 7.64
N ALA A 188 -3.09 3.22 8.49
CA ALA A 188 -2.40 4.47 8.20
C ALA A 188 -1.39 4.35 7.04
N GLU A 189 -0.66 3.23 6.98
CA GLU A 189 0.26 2.92 5.88
C GLU A 189 -0.48 2.72 4.55
N TYR A 190 -1.64 2.05 4.58
CA TYR A 190 -2.51 1.92 3.42
C TYR A 190 -2.96 3.29 2.90
N ASP A 191 -3.47 4.14 3.78
CA ASP A 191 -3.91 5.50 3.45
C ASP A 191 -2.76 6.36 2.90
N LEU A 192 -1.59 6.32 3.55
CA LEU A 192 -0.39 7.04 3.10
C LEU A 192 0.05 6.59 1.71
N ASN A 193 0.06 5.28 1.46
CA ASN A 193 0.40 4.70 0.17
C ASN A 193 -0.61 5.10 -0.91
N LEU A 194 -1.90 5.05 -0.61
CA LEU A 194 -2.96 5.45 -1.51
C LEU A 194 -2.87 6.93 -1.86
N LEU A 195 -2.53 7.78 -0.88
CA LEU A 195 -2.35 9.22 -1.07
C LEU A 195 -1.19 9.50 -2.02
N CYS A 196 -0.04 8.86 -1.79
CA CYS A 196 1.10 8.97 -2.69
C CYS A 196 0.76 8.48 -4.10
N SER A 197 -0.07 7.43 -4.22
CA SER A 197 -0.48 6.88 -5.51
C SER A 197 -1.41 7.81 -6.28
N LEU A 198 -2.35 8.44 -5.59
CA LEU A 198 -3.24 9.44 -6.19
C LEU A 198 -2.48 10.71 -6.59
N LEU A 199 -1.57 11.20 -5.74
CA LEU A 199 -0.66 12.30 -6.09
C LEU A 199 0.15 11.96 -7.33
N ALA A 200 0.67 10.73 -7.42
CA ALA A 200 1.44 10.29 -8.58
C ALA A 200 0.62 10.22 -9.87
N LEU A 201 -0.63 9.76 -9.77
CA LEU A 201 -1.57 9.74 -10.88
C LEU A 201 -1.87 11.15 -11.40
N VAL A 202 -2.17 12.10 -10.51
CA VAL A 202 -2.56 13.47 -10.90
C VAL A 202 -1.35 14.28 -11.37
N SER A 203 -0.20 14.11 -10.74
CA SER A 203 0.99 14.89 -11.05
C SER A 203 1.84 14.30 -12.18
N GLY A 204 1.62 13.03 -12.51
CA GLY A 204 2.38 12.25 -13.48
C GLY A 204 3.80 11.92 -13.03
N ARG A 205 4.09 12.00 -11.73
CA ARG A 205 5.42 11.78 -11.14
C ARG A 205 5.34 10.90 -9.92
N LEU A 206 6.41 10.17 -9.63
CA LEU A 206 6.43 9.30 -8.47
C LEU A 206 6.47 10.12 -7.17
N TRP A 207 5.52 9.89 -6.28
CA TRP A 207 5.53 10.37 -4.90
C TRP A 207 5.86 9.23 -3.95
N ILE A 208 6.74 9.49 -2.98
CA ILE A 208 7.23 8.49 -2.02
C ILE A 208 7.16 9.02 -0.59
N SER A 209 7.15 8.08 0.36
CA SER A 209 7.44 8.38 1.76
C SER A 209 8.92 8.72 1.91
N ARG A 210 9.20 9.89 2.46
CA ARG A 210 10.53 10.47 2.70
C ARG A 210 10.98 10.25 4.14
N TRP A 211 10.02 10.11 5.04
CA TRP A 211 10.22 9.72 6.42
C TRP A 211 9.16 8.68 6.80
N PRO A 212 9.55 7.56 7.44
CA PRO A 212 8.62 6.49 7.76
C PRO A 212 7.45 7.01 8.62
N LEU A 213 6.30 6.38 8.44
CA LEU A 213 5.13 6.67 9.25
C LEU A 213 5.42 6.42 10.74
N THR A 214 5.05 7.38 11.58
CA THR A 214 5.14 7.27 13.04
C THR A 214 3.78 7.50 13.68
N MET A 215 3.49 6.71 14.70
CA MET A 215 2.28 6.82 15.53
C MET A 215 2.56 7.50 16.88
N ASP A 216 3.78 8.00 17.07
CA ASP A 216 4.18 8.69 18.30
C ASP A 216 3.57 10.11 18.32
N PRO A 217 2.65 10.42 19.25
CA PRO A 217 2.02 11.74 19.34
C PRO A 217 3.01 12.84 19.75
N GLN A 218 4.18 12.48 20.28
CA GLN A 218 5.23 13.43 20.64
C GLN A 218 6.27 13.61 19.53
N ALA A 219 6.18 12.86 18.44
CA ALA A 219 7.10 13.01 17.32
C ALA A 219 6.88 14.37 16.64
N SER A 220 7.70 15.34 17.02
CA SER A 220 7.86 16.58 16.26
C SER A 220 8.62 16.27 14.98
N LEU A 221 7.93 15.80 13.94
CA LEU A 221 8.50 15.72 12.60
C LEU A 221 8.69 17.15 12.07
N GLY A 222 9.88 17.70 12.32
CA GLY A 222 10.41 18.76 11.47
C GLY A 222 10.60 18.23 10.06
N PHE A 223 10.63 19.12 9.06
CA PHE A 223 11.17 18.72 7.77
C PHE A 223 12.62 18.27 8.00
N PRO A 224 13.07 17.14 7.42
CA PRO A 224 14.45 16.72 7.55
C PRO A 224 15.35 17.89 7.19
N ILE A 225 16.19 18.30 8.15
CA ILE A 225 17.24 19.28 7.92
C ILE A 225 18.21 18.62 6.94
N THR A 226 18.75 19.42 6.02
CA THR A 226 19.74 19.03 5.00
C THR A 226 20.65 17.89 5.51
N PRO A 227 20.86 16.81 4.72
CA PRO A 227 21.68 15.68 5.16
C PRO A 227 23.03 16.15 5.75
N PRO A 228 23.48 15.61 6.89
CA PRO A 228 24.74 16.02 7.52
C PRO A 228 25.90 15.99 6.50
N GLY A 229 26.66 17.08 6.41
CA GLY A 229 27.78 17.22 5.48
C GLY A 229 27.46 17.86 4.13
N GLN A 230 26.22 18.33 3.93
CA GLN A 230 25.80 19.10 2.75
C GLN A 230 25.60 20.60 3.00
N ASP A 231 26.15 21.12 4.10
CA ASP A 231 26.01 22.54 4.50
C ASP A 231 26.61 23.54 3.49
N ASN A 232 27.42 23.03 2.55
CA ASN A 232 28.11 23.82 1.52
C ASN A 232 27.65 23.49 0.08
N VAL A 233 26.47 22.92 -0.11
CA VAL A 233 25.90 22.84 -1.47
C VAL A 233 25.57 24.27 -1.90
N ALA A 234 26.54 24.91 -2.56
CA ALA A 234 26.36 26.24 -3.13
C ALA A 234 25.06 26.25 -3.92
N GLU A 235 24.20 27.24 -3.66
CA GLU A 235 23.00 27.45 -4.45
C GLU A 235 23.43 27.49 -5.92
N GLY A 236 23.16 26.39 -6.63
CA GLY A 236 23.47 26.29 -8.05
C GLY A 236 22.72 27.38 -8.81
N GLY A 237 23.12 27.61 -10.06
CA GLY A 237 22.49 28.60 -10.93
C GLY A 237 20.94 28.50 -10.98
N PRO A 238 20.28 29.46 -11.64
CA PRO A 238 18.83 29.64 -11.56
C PRO A 238 18.07 28.33 -11.83
N TYR A 239 17.44 27.79 -10.79
CA TYR A 239 16.59 26.61 -10.90
C TYR A 239 15.27 26.95 -11.60
N PRO A 240 14.68 26.02 -12.37
CA PRO A 240 13.35 26.23 -12.91
C PRO A 240 12.35 26.44 -11.78
N ALA A 241 11.38 27.34 -12.00
CA ALA A 241 10.30 27.56 -11.05
C ALA A 241 9.54 26.25 -10.80
N PRO A 242 9.16 25.96 -9.54
CA PRO A 242 8.44 24.73 -9.24
C PRO A 242 7.07 24.71 -9.93
N LYS A 243 6.67 23.54 -10.42
CA LYS A 243 5.32 23.32 -10.92
C LYS A 243 4.37 23.13 -9.74
N VAL A 244 3.33 23.95 -9.68
CA VAL A 244 2.28 23.82 -8.66
C VAL A 244 1.40 22.61 -8.97
N VAL A 245 1.16 21.78 -7.96
CA VAL A 245 0.17 20.70 -7.96
C VAL A 245 -1.01 21.16 -7.11
N GLU A 246 -2.18 21.25 -7.72
CA GLU A 246 -3.41 21.66 -7.07
C GLU A 246 -4.14 20.44 -6.51
N ILE A 247 -4.58 20.55 -5.25
CA ILE A 247 -5.53 19.62 -4.63
C ILE A 247 -6.86 20.35 -4.67
N ASP A 248 -7.62 20.09 -5.71
CA ASP A 248 -8.94 20.64 -5.94
C ASP A 248 -10.03 19.68 -5.46
N ARG A 249 -11.30 20.08 -5.63
CA ARG A 249 -12.44 19.23 -5.32
C ARG A 249 -12.41 17.89 -6.07
N GLY A 250 -11.87 17.86 -7.29
CA GLY A 250 -11.71 16.62 -8.04
C GLY A 250 -10.79 15.65 -7.32
N PHE A 251 -9.68 16.13 -6.76
CA PHE A 251 -8.77 15.29 -5.96
C PHE A 251 -9.48 14.64 -4.77
N GLU A 252 -10.23 15.42 -3.99
CA GLU A 252 -11.00 14.94 -2.83
C GLU A 252 -12.06 13.90 -3.24
N GLU A 253 -12.79 14.15 -4.33
CA GLU A 253 -13.78 13.20 -4.85
C GLU A 253 -13.13 11.90 -5.38
N ALA A 254 -11.92 11.98 -5.98
CA ALA A 254 -11.15 10.80 -6.34
C ALA A 254 -10.72 10.01 -5.09
N TRP A 255 -10.27 10.68 -4.04
CA TRP A 255 -9.91 10.04 -2.78
C TRP A 255 -11.09 9.24 -2.20
N GLU A 256 -12.27 9.85 -2.12
CA GLU A 256 -13.47 9.16 -1.65
C GLU A 256 -13.91 8.00 -2.54
N ALA A 257 -13.65 8.07 -3.85
CA ALA A 257 -13.92 6.98 -4.77
C ALA A 257 -12.99 5.78 -4.48
N LEU A 258 -11.69 6.04 -4.30
CA LEU A 258 -10.70 5.01 -3.98
C LEU A 258 -10.96 4.34 -2.63
N GLN A 259 -11.37 5.11 -1.62
CA GLN A 259 -11.72 4.57 -0.30
C GLN A 259 -12.93 3.62 -0.33
N ALA A 260 -13.84 3.77 -1.31
CA ALA A 260 -15.00 2.90 -1.43
C ALA A 260 -14.83 1.74 -2.42
N ASP A 261 -13.86 1.83 -3.34
CA ASP A 261 -13.59 0.82 -4.35
C ASP A 261 -12.14 0.34 -4.25
N ARG A 262 -11.96 -0.76 -3.52
CA ARG A 262 -10.65 -1.39 -3.32
C ARG A 262 -10.02 -1.83 -4.64
N GLY A 263 -10.80 -2.28 -5.61
CA GLY A 263 -10.27 -2.68 -6.92
C GLY A 263 -9.64 -1.49 -7.65
N LEU A 264 -10.32 -0.34 -7.63
CA LEU A 264 -9.77 0.90 -8.21
C LEU A 264 -8.55 1.41 -7.44
N ALA A 265 -8.54 1.31 -6.10
CA ALA A 265 -7.39 1.62 -5.26
C ALA A 265 -6.16 0.77 -5.57
N ASP A 266 -6.35 -0.53 -5.80
CA ASP A 266 -5.28 -1.45 -6.18
C ASP A 266 -4.70 -1.08 -7.56
N LEU A 267 -5.53 -0.67 -8.53
CA LEU A 267 -5.06 -0.23 -9.85
C LEU A 267 -4.28 1.10 -9.80
N VAL A 268 -4.72 2.06 -8.98
CA VAL A 268 -3.98 3.33 -8.79
C VAL A 268 -2.64 3.07 -8.07
N THR A 269 -2.61 2.15 -7.11
CA THR A 269 -1.38 1.70 -6.47
C THR A 269 -0.43 1.02 -7.46
N ALA A 270 -0.95 0.14 -8.32
CA ALA A 270 -0.18 -0.50 -9.39
C ALA A 270 0.39 0.52 -10.38
N TYR A 271 -0.32 1.64 -10.64
CA TYR A 271 0.20 2.73 -11.46
C TYR A 271 1.42 3.39 -10.83
N ARG A 272 1.35 3.70 -9.52
CA ARG A 272 2.49 4.23 -8.76
C ARG A 272 3.67 3.25 -8.80
N GLU A 273 3.41 1.96 -8.63
CA GLU A 273 4.43 0.91 -8.72
C GLU A 273 5.08 0.87 -10.11
N SER A 274 4.30 1.01 -11.18
CA SER A 274 4.82 1.13 -12.55
C SER A 274 5.80 2.31 -12.68
N LEU A 275 5.50 3.45 -12.05
CA LEU A 275 6.40 4.60 -12.04
C LEU A 275 7.68 4.32 -11.23
N SER A 276 7.55 3.67 -10.07
CA SER A 276 8.71 3.25 -9.24
C SER A 276 9.64 2.33 -10.01
N LEU A 277 9.11 1.27 -10.61
CA LEU A 277 9.89 0.34 -11.41
C LEU A 277 10.59 1.03 -12.59
N ALA A 278 9.93 1.99 -13.25
CA ALA A 278 10.58 2.75 -14.32
C ALA A 278 11.73 3.61 -13.80
N GLN A 279 11.56 4.21 -12.62
CA GLN A 279 12.55 5.04 -11.96
C GLN A 279 13.76 4.21 -11.49
N ASP A 280 13.50 3.03 -10.91
CA ASP A 280 14.50 2.05 -10.47
C ASP A 280 15.16 1.28 -11.63
N ARG A 281 14.99 1.77 -12.86
CA ARG A 281 15.59 1.23 -14.09
C ARG A 281 15.15 -0.20 -14.39
N HIS A 282 13.88 -0.50 -14.13
CA HIS A 282 13.19 -1.75 -14.47
C HIS A 282 12.01 -1.54 -15.46
N PRO A 283 12.24 -0.94 -16.65
CA PRO A 283 11.17 -0.60 -17.58
C PRO A 283 10.33 -1.79 -18.08
N SER A 284 10.88 -3.01 -18.16
CA SER A 284 10.14 -4.21 -18.56
C SER A 284 9.09 -4.60 -17.52
N TYR A 285 9.43 -4.56 -16.23
CA TYR A 285 8.47 -4.79 -15.14
C TYR A 285 7.48 -3.63 -15.00
N SER A 286 7.93 -2.39 -15.23
CA SER A 286 7.04 -1.24 -15.31
C SER A 286 6.00 -1.38 -16.42
N LEU A 287 6.39 -1.90 -17.59
CA LEU A 287 5.46 -2.22 -18.69
C LEU A 287 4.44 -3.27 -18.28
N LEU A 288 4.83 -4.32 -17.54
CA LEU A 288 3.90 -5.32 -17.02
C LEU A 288 2.79 -4.68 -16.17
N ALA A 289 3.18 -3.83 -15.22
CA ALA A 289 2.25 -3.13 -14.35
C ALA A 289 1.30 -2.21 -15.15
N ALA A 290 1.84 -1.44 -16.10
CA ALA A 290 1.03 -0.53 -16.93
C ALA A 290 0.04 -1.29 -17.84
N VAL A 291 0.46 -2.42 -18.44
CA VAL A 291 -0.41 -3.28 -19.24
C VAL A 291 -1.49 -3.92 -18.39
N GLY A 292 -1.16 -4.43 -17.20
CA GLY A 292 -2.14 -5.03 -16.29
C GLY A 292 -3.27 -4.08 -15.90
N ILE A 293 -2.96 -2.80 -15.69
CA ILE A 293 -3.97 -1.77 -15.42
C ILE A 293 -4.93 -1.60 -16.61
N ILE A 294 -4.40 -1.54 -17.83
CA ILE A 294 -5.20 -1.38 -19.05
C ILE A 294 -6.06 -2.62 -19.29
N GLU A 295 -5.52 -3.81 -19.03
CA GLU A 295 -6.24 -5.08 -19.13
C GLU A 295 -7.42 -5.13 -18.17
N ALA A 296 -7.28 -4.68 -16.93
CA ALA A 296 -8.36 -4.63 -15.94
C ALA A 296 -9.57 -3.81 -16.44
N PHE A 297 -9.35 -2.74 -17.20
CA PHE A 297 -10.43 -1.98 -17.84
C PHE A 297 -11.05 -2.64 -19.08
N GLY A 298 -10.37 -3.64 -19.65
CA GLY A 298 -10.87 -4.45 -20.76
C GLY A 298 -11.72 -5.63 -20.32
N GLU A 299 -11.66 -6.05 -19.04
CA GLU A 299 -12.32 -7.26 -18.55
C GLU A 299 -13.85 -7.18 -18.46
N GLY A 300 -14.44 -5.98 -18.46
CA GLY A 300 -15.89 -5.77 -18.43
C GLY A 300 -16.65 -6.17 -19.70
N ALA A 301 -15.95 -6.55 -20.79
CA ALA A 301 -16.58 -7.12 -21.98
C ALA A 301 -16.81 -8.62 -21.77
N GLU A 302 -18.09 -9.06 -21.77
CA GLU A 302 -18.50 -10.46 -21.65
C GLU A 302 -17.63 -11.37 -22.55
N ALA A 303 -16.75 -12.15 -21.93
CA ALA A 303 -15.92 -13.11 -22.62
C ALA A 303 -16.02 -14.44 -21.90
N SER A 304 -16.48 -15.47 -22.62
CA SER A 304 -16.45 -16.83 -22.12
C SER A 304 -14.99 -17.30 -22.02
N LYS A 305 -14.59 -17.79 -20.86
CA LYS A 305 -13.31 -18.48 -20.68
C LYS A 305 -13.31 -19.72 -21.59
N CYS A 306 -12.17 -20.02 -22.21
CA CYS A 306 -12.01 -21.29 -22.91
C CYS A 306 -12.12 -22.44 -21.89
N GLU A 307 -13.07 -23.35 -22.08
CA GLU A 307 -13.34 -24.47 -21.17
C GLU A 307 -12.15 -25.42 -20.97
N LYS A 308 -11.16 -25.40 -21.89
CA LYS A 308 -10.02 -26.33 -21.86
C LYS A 308 -8.75 -25.79 -21.21
N CYS A 309 -8.52 -24.48 -21.29
CA CYS A 309 -7.26 -23.88 -20.83
C CYS A 309 -7.45 -22.64 -19.96
N GLU A 310 -8.70 -22.31 -19.61
CA GLU A 310 -9.10 -21.13 -18.85
C GLU A 310 -8.68 -19.78 -19.44
N ASN A 311 -7.93 -19.76 -20.54
CA ASN A 311 -7.61 -18.54 -21.27
C ASN A 311 -8.89 -17.86 -21.74
N VAL A 312 -8.95 -16.55 -21.55
CA VAL A 312 -10.00 -15.73 -22.15
C VAL A 312 -9.56 -15.37 -23.58
N PRO A 313 -10.13 -16.02 -24.62
CA PRO A 313 -9.83 -15.63 -26.00
C PRO A 313 -10.16 -14.15 -26.19
N GLY A 314 -9.28 -13.42 -26.90
CA GLY A 314 -9.48 -11.99 -27.16
C GLY A 314 -8.90 -11.02 -26.12
N ALA A 315 -8.04 -11.45 -25.18
CA ALA A 315 -7.32 -10.54 -24.28
C ALA A 315 -6.64 -9.37 -25.02
N ALA A 316 -5.93 -9.65 -26.12
CA ALA A 316 -5.33 -8.62 -26.96
C ALA A 316 -6.35 -7.68 -27.63
N ALA A 317 -7.57 -8.15 -27.94
CA ALA A 317 -8.63 -7.31 -28.49
C ALA A 317 -9.22 -6.38 -27.41
N ARG A 318 -9.47 -6.91 -26.21
CA ARG A 318 -9.95 -6.13 -25.05
C ARG A 318 -8.93 -5.07 -24.62
N PHE A 319 -7.64 -5.42 -24.61
CA PHE A 319 -6.55 -4.48 -24.38
C PHE A 319 -6.56 -3.32 -25.40
N ARG A 320 -6.70 -3.63 -26.71
CA ARG A 320 -6.80 -2.60 -27.75
C ARG A 320 -8.05 -1.74 -27.59
N GLN A 321 -9.18 -2.34 -27.23
CA GLN A 321 -10.42 -1.63 -26.97
C GLN A 321 -10.26 -0.64 -25.80
N ALA A 322 -9.66 -1.09 -24.69
CA ALA A 322 -9.36 -0.22 -23.55
C ALA A 322 -8.42 0.93 -23.93
N LEU A 323 -7.33 0.65 -24.67
CA LEU A 323 -6.43 1.69 -25.18
C LEU A 323 -7.15 2.74 -26.04
N ASN A 324 -7.99 2.30 -26.98
CA ASN A 324 -8.72 3.19 -27.89
C ASN A 324 -9.70 4.15 -27.17
N ARG A 325 -10.01 3.93 -25.88
CA ARG A 325 -10.80 4.88 -25.08
C ARG A 325 -10.04 6.17 -24.76
N VAL A 326 -8.70 6.15 -24.75
CA VAL A 326 -7.87 7.24 -24.18
C VAL A 326 -6.74 7.71 -25.09
N VAL A 327 -6.44 6.97 -26.15
CA VAL A 327 -5.47 7.34 -27.18
C VAL A 327 -6.06 7.18 -28.57
N ASP A 328 -5.52 7.90 -29.55
CA ASP A 328 -5.91 7.76 -30.95
C ASP A 328 -5.53 6.37 -31.50
N GLU A 329 -6.18 5.96 -32.59
CA GLU A 329 -6.01 4.63 -33.20
C GLU A 329 -4.56 4.37 -33.66
N ALA A 330 -3.83 5.38 -34.12
CA ALA A 330 -2.45 5.21 -34.57
C ALA A 330 -1.51 4.94 -33.37
N THR A 331 -1.68 5.69 -32.29
CA THR A 331 -0.98 5.46 -31.01
C THR A 331 -1.35 4.11 -30.42
N ALA A 332 -2.63 3.73 -30.41
CA ALA A 332 -3.08 2.42 -29.94
C ALA A 332 -2.46 1.28 -30.74
N ARG A 333 -2.42 1.37 -32.09
CA ARG A 333 -1.75 0.38 -32.95
C ARG A 333 -0.26 0.27 -32.64
N ARG A 334 0.43 1.39 -32.37
CA ARG A 334 1.84 1.39 -31.98
C ARG A 334 2.05 0.70 -30.62
N LEU A 335 1.27 1.07 -29.61
CA LEU A 335 1.35 0.49 -28.26
C LEU A 335 0.93 -0.98 -28.23
N ALA A 336 0.00 -1.41 -29.09
CA ALA A 336 -0.39 -2.81 -29.19
C ALA A 336 0.75 -3.71 -29.68
N LYS A 337 1.74 -3.19 -30.42
CA LYS A 337 2.88 -3.97 -30.90
C LYS A 337 3.81 -4.45 -29.78
N VAL A 338 3.89 -3.71 -28.67
CA VAL A 338 4.70 -4.10 -27.50
C VAL A 338 3.95 -5.02 -26.53
N TYR A 339 2.70 -5.38 -26.83
CA TYR A 339 1.93 -6.33 -26.01
C TYR A 339 2.61 -7.72 -25.93
N SER A 340 3.30 -8.16 -26.99
CA SER A 340 4.05 -9.43 -26.95
C SER A 340 5.25 -9.37 -26.00
N GLN A 341 5.88 -8.20 -25.84
CA GLN A 341 7.02 -8.00 -24.92
C GLN A 341 6.61 -8.22 -23.46
N ARG A 342 5.39 -7.80 -23.07
CA ARG A 342 4.81 -8.15 -21.76
C ARG A 342 4.78 -9.67 -21.54
N SER A 343 4.36 -10.44 -22.54
CA SER A 343 4.32 -11.90 -22.43
C SER A 343 5.73 -12.50 -22.28
N ASP A 344 6.71 -12.00 -23.03
CA ASP A 344 8.08 -12.49 -22.94
C ASP A 344 8.72 -12.15 -21.58
N THR A 345 8.51 -10.95 -21.04
CA THR A 345 8.97 -10.61 -19.69
C THR A 345 8.31 -11.49 -18.63
N ALA A 346 6.98 -11.63 -18.64
CA ALA A 346 6.26 -12.38 -17.61
C ALA A 346 6.55 -13.88 -17.60
N HIS A 347 6.70 -14.50 -18.77
CA HIS A 347 6.78 -15.96 -18.89
C HIS A 347 8.18 -16.48 -19.20
N LYS A 348 9.06 -15.64 -19.74
CA LYS A 348 10.42 -16.03 -20.15
C LYS A 348 11.51 -15.19 -19.48
N ALA A 349 11.15 -14.27 -18.58
CA ALA A 349 12.07 -13.35 -17.90
C ALA A 349 12.94 -12.53 -18.88
N VAL A 350 12.42 -12.22 -20.07
CA VAL A 350 13.14 -11.40 -21.06
C VAL A 350 13.01 -9.92 -20.70
N LEU A 351 14.14 -9.24 -20.65
CA LEU A 351 14.24 -7.80 -20.37
C LEU A 351 14.53 -7.06 -21.68
N HIS A 352 13.80 -5.98 -21.94
CA HIS A 352 13.77 -5.29 -23.24
C HIS A 352 14.42 -3.89 -23.23
N GLY A 353 14.76 -3.36 -22.06
CA GLY A 353 15.40 -2.07 -21.90
C GLY A 353 16.88 -2.19 -21.54
N MET A 354 17.35 -1.27 -20.68
CA MET A 354 18.73 -1.24 -20.21
C MET A 354 19.00 -2.17 -19.01
N GLU A 355 17.99 -2.89 -18.50
CA GLU A 355 18.10 -3.71 -17.29
C GLU A 355 19.24 -4.73 -17.34
N PRO A 356 19.50 -5.44 -18.47
CA PRO A 356 20.62 -6.39 -18.54
C PRO A 356 22.01 -5.75 -18.43
N HIS A 357 22.11 -4.43 -18.60
CA HIS A 357 23.37 -3.71 -18.72
C HIS A 357 23.63 -2.86 -17.48
N GLY A 358 23.93 -3.53 -16.36
CA GLY A 358 24.25 -2.87 -15.09
C GLY A 358 25.34 -1.81 -15.24
N GLY A 359 25.04 -0.58 -14.80
CA GLY A 359 25.99 0.55 -14.81
C GLY A 359 26.21 1.23 -16.17
N ALA A 360 25.70 0.69 -17.27
CA ALA A 360 25.77 1.35 -18.56
C ALA A 360 24.77 2.51 -18.61
N MET A 361 25.25 3.73 -18.44
CA MET A 361 24.49 4.90 -18.86
C MET A 361 24.42 4.85 -20.40
N PRO A 362 23.23 4.98 -21.02
CA PRO A 362 23.17 5.19 -22.45
C PRO A 362 23.90 6.52 -22.72
N THR A 363 25.17 6.44 -23.11
CA THR A 363 25.87 7.59 -23.68
C THR A 363 25.02 8.01 -24.87
N SER A 364 24.47 9.22 -24.85
CA SER A 364 23.56 9.74 -25.87
C SER A 364 24.12 9.40 -27.24
N ARG A 365 23.55 8.40 -27.90
CA ARG A 365 23.93 8.06 -29.27
C ARG A 365 23.23 9.07 -30.17
N ILE A 366 23.83 10.25 -30.30
CA ILE A 366 23.28 11.40 -31.04
C ILE A 366 22.86 11.00 -32.47
N TYR A 367 23.51 9.98 -33.04
CA TYR A 367 23.34 9.58 -34.45
C TYR A 367 22.52 8.30 -34.66
N THR A 368 22.23 7.50 -33.63
CA THR A 368 21.49 6.23 -33.81
C THR A 368 20.42 6.05 -32.77
N ALA A 369 19.20 5.77 -33.22
CA ALA A 369 18.09 5.49 -32.32
C ALA A 369 18.37 4.19 -31.56
N SER A 370 18.55 4.29 -30.23
CA SER A 370 18.78 3.14 -29.37
C SER A 370 17.46 2.38 -29.18
N PRO A 371 17.39 1.05 -29.46
CA PRO A 371 16.20 0.25 -29.17
C PRO A 371 15.75 0.35 -27.71
N ASN A 372 16.69 0.47 -26.77
CA ASN A 372 16.41 0.56 -25.34
C ASN A 372 15.79 1.92 -24.96
N GLU A 373 16.19 2.99 -25.64
CA GLU A 373 15.59 4.32 -25.50
C GLU A 373 14.16 4.33 -26.08
N GLN A 374 13.98 3.75 -27.27
CA GLN A 374 12.64 3.57 -27.86
C GLN A 374 11.71 2.75 -26.97
N PHE A 375 12.22 1.69 -26.33
CA PHE A 375 11.47 0.90 -25.36
C PHE A 375 11.07 1.76 -24.16
N THR A 376 11.99 2.52 -23.57
CA THR A 376 11.70 3.44 -22.46
C THR A 376 10.62 4.47 -22.82
N HIS A 377 10.66 5.06 -24.01
CA HIS A 377 9.59 5.94 -24.50
C HIS A 377 8.25 5.23 -24.62
N THR A 378 8.28 3.97 -25.05
CA THR A 378 7.08 3.15 -25.16
C THR A 378 6.46 2.86 -23.80
N VAL A 379 7.28 2.53 -22.79
CA VAL A 379 6.83 2.35 -21.40
C VAL A 379 6.16 3.61 -20.88
N ARG A 380 6.78 4.79 -21.06
CA ARG A 380 6.18 6.08 -20.68
C ARG A 380 4.85 6.34 -21.37
N ALA A 381 4.76 6.05 -22.67
CA ALA A 381 3.50 6.20 -23.41
C ALA A 381 2.42 5.22 -22.91
N MET A 382 2.79 4.00 -22.50
CA MET A 382 1.87 3.06 -21.87
C MET A 382 1.39 3.54 -20.50
N GLN A 383 2.29 4.05 -19.65
CA GLN A 383 1.95 4.65 -18.36
C GLN A 383 0.99 5.84 -18.53
N GLN A 384 1.22 6.70 -19.53
CA GLN A 384 0.30 7.80 -19.84
C GLN A 384 -1.09 7.30 -20.25
N ALA A 385 -1.18 6.23 -21.04
CA ALA A 385 -2.46 5.63 -21.39
C ALA A 385 -3.18 5.04 -20.17
N ALA A 386 -2.45 4.31 -19.31
CA ALA A 386 -2.98 3.79 -18.05
C ALA A 386 -3.49 4.91 -17.13
N ALA A 387 -2.72 5.99 -16.97
CA ALA A 387 -3.11 7.14 -16.18
C ALA A 387 -4.42 7.78 -16.68
N LYS A 388 -4.55 7.96 -18.00
CA LYS A 388 -5.77 8.51 -18.59
C LYS A 388 -6.99 7.62 -18.33
N LEU A 389 -6.85 6.29 -18.39
CA LEU A 389 -7.93 5.35 -18.07
C LEU A 389 -8.35 5.46 -16.61
N LEU A 390 -7.38 5.50 -15.69
CA LEU A 390 -7.65 5.66 -14.26
C LEU A 390 -8.34 6.99 -13.94
N ILE A 391 -7.88 8.10 -14.55
CA ILE A 391 -8.51 9.41 -14.39
C ILE A 391 -9.95 9.39 -14.94
N ALA A 392 -10.18 8.78 -16.09
CA ALA A 392 -11.53 8.62 -16.65
C ALA A 392 -12.45 7.80 -15.71
N ALA A 393 -11.96 6.68 -15.19
CA ALA A 393 -12.69 5.82 -14.26
C ALA A 393 -13.04 6.53 -12.95
N LEU A 394 -12.10 7.29 -12.40
CA LEU A 394 -12.35 8.15 -11.23
C LEU A 394 -13.40 9.22 -11.54
N GLY A 395 -13.41 9.80 -12.74
CA GLY A 395 -14.44 10.73 -13.20
C GLY A 395 -15.84 10.08 -13.31
N GLU A 396 -15.91 8.86 -13.86
CA GLU A 396 -17.16 8.09 -13.98
C GLU A 396 -17.74 7.73 -12.61
N ALA A 397 -16.91 7.31 -11.65
CA ALA A 397 -17.33 6.99 -10.28
C ALA A 397 -17.98 8.18 -9.56
N ARG A 398 -17.51 9.41 -9.85
CA ARG A 398 -18.12 10.66 -9.34
C ARG A 398 -19.51 10.89 -9.91
N GLY A 399 -19.67 10.70 -11.22
CA GLY A 399 -20.95 10.87 -11.91
C GLY A 399 -22.02 9.89 -11.43
N GLY A 400 -21.63 8.62 -11.19
CA GLY A 400 -22.54 7.58 -10.68
C GLY A 400 -23.11 7.89 -9.29
N ARG A 401 -22.27 8.40 -8.36
CA ARG A 401 -22.73 8.82 -7.02
C ARG A 401 -23.65 10.04 -7.05
N ALA A 402 -23.39 10.99 -7.95
CA ALA A 402 -24.26 12.16 -8.10
C ALA A 402 -25.67 11.74 -8.57
N ALA A 403 -25.75 10.78 -9.49
CA ALA A 403 -27.02 10.23 -9.97
C ALA A 403 -27.79 9.46 -8.88
N SER A 404 -27.12 8.56 -8.14
CA SER A 404 -27.77 7.77 -7.08
C SER A 404 -28.26 8.63 -5.92
N ASN A 405 -27.51 9.65 -5.50
CA ASN A 405 -27.94 10.59 -4.48
C ASN A 405 -29.11 11.48 -4.92
N ALA A 406 -29.19 11.86 -6.19
CA ALA A 406 -30.31 12.61 -6.74
C ALA A 406 -31.59 11.78 -6.79
N GLU A 407 -31.49 10.49 -7.08
CA GLU A 407 -32.62 9.56 -7.12
C GLU A 407 -33.14 9.22 -5.71
N ALA A 408 -32.24 9.05 -4.72
CA ALA A 408 -32.61 8.85 -3.32
C ALA A 408 -33.38 10.04 -2.72
N LYS A 409 -33.04 11.28 -3.10
CA LYS A 409 -33.76 12.49 -2.65
C LYS A 409 -35.13 12.70 -3.31
N ARG A 410 -35.44 11.95 -4.38
CA ARG A 410 -36.72 12.04 -5.12
C ARG A 410 -37.75 11.00 -4.69
N ARG A 411 -37.40 10.06 -3.79
CA ARG A 411 -38.37 9.16 -3.18
C ARG A 411 -38.89 9.79 -1.88
N PRO A 412 -40.17 10.19 -1.82
CA PRO A 412 -40.77 10.82 -0.63
C PRO A 412 -40.86 9.87 0.56
#